data_AF-A0A1F9B3E7-F1
#
_entry.id   AF-A0A1F9B3E7-F1
#
_cell.length_a   1.000
_cell.length_b   1.000
_cell.length_c   1.000
_cell.angle_alpha   90.00
_cell.angle_beta   90.00
_cell.angle_gamma   90.00
#
_symmetry.space_group_name_H-M   'P 1'
#
loop_
_entity.id
_entity.type
_entity.pdbx_description
1 polymer ?
#
loop_
_entity_poly.entity_id
_entity_poly.type
_entity_poly.pdbx_seq_one_letter_code
_entity_poly.pdbx_strand_id
1 'polypeptide(L)' 'MQLMGSPNTTDNEREGQVRCLNCLSRFKPPHGAEKALCPGCGMVWRISWINQKTPKIRGPEYPAKA' A
#
# COMPACT_ATOMS: atom_id res chain seq x y z
N MET A 1 14.49 35.43 -19.88
CA MET A 1 15.34 34.38 -19.27
C MET A 1 14.50 33.13 -19.09
N GLN A 2 14.99 31.99 -19.58
CA GLN A 2 14.37 30.66 -19.50
C GLN A 2 14.54 30.09 -18.09
N LEU A 3 13.45 29.65 -17.44
CA LEU A 3 13.49 28.59 -16.42
C LEU A 3 12.28 27.67 -16.62
N MET A 4 12.47 26.76 -17.57
CA MET A 4 12.10 25.35 -17.57
C MET A 4 10.79 24.95 -16.87
N GLY A 5 9.75 24.69 -17.68
CA GLY A 5 8.73 23.72 -17.32
C GLY A 5 9.38 22.33 -17.26
N SER A 6 9.42 21.75 -16.06
CA SER A 6 9.95 20.42 -15.80
C SER A 6 9.11 19.35 -16.51
N PRO A 7 9.70 18.51 -17.38
CA PRO A 7 8.96 17.42 -18.01
C PRO A 7 8.79 16.25 -17.03
N ASN A 8 7.53 15.90 -16.77
CA ASN A 8 6.98 14.57 -16.48
C ASN A 8 7.93 13.50 -15.91
N THR A 9 7.69 13.08 -14.66
CA THR A 9 7.77 11.64 -14.30
C THR A 9 6.77 11.32 -13.18
N THR A 10 5.57 10.93 -13.59
CA THR A 10 4.67 9.96 -12.92
C THR A 10 4.45 10.09 -11.41
N ASP A 11 3.64 11.07 -11.01
CA ASP A 11 2.99 11.16 -9.69
C ASP A 11 2.07 9.96 -9.34
N ASN A 12 1.87 9.02 -10.28
CA ASN A 12 1.00 7.85 -10.08
C ASN A 12 1.71 6.61 -9.49
N GLU A 13 2.98 6.68 -9.12
CA GLU A 13 3.67 5.50 -8.56
C GLU A 13 3.17 5.14 -7.15
N ARG A 14 2.57 6.11 -6.44
CA ARG A 14 1.97 5.93 -5.11
C ARG A 14 0.56 5.32 -5.17
N GLU A 15 -0.06 5.25 -6.36
CA GLU A 15 -1.38 4.68 -6.52
C GLU A 15 -1.35 3.17 -6.20
N GLY A 16 -2.17 2.76 -5.25
CA GLY A 16 -2.24 1.37 -4.82
C GLY A 16 -1.23 0.96 -3.76
N GLN A 17 -0.38 1.84 -3.23
CA GLN A 17 0.51 1.49 -2.11
C GLN A 17 -0.18 1.70 -0.75
N VAL A 18 0.01 0.76 0.17
CA VAL A 18 -0.38 0.94 1.57
C VAL A 18 0.84 1.03 2.46
N ARG A 19 0.73 1.80 3.54
CA ARG A 19 1.77 1.91 4.57
C ARG A 19 1.40 0.98 5.73
N CYS A 20 2.28 0.05 6.05
CA CYS A 20 2.15 -0.80 7.23
C CYS A 20 2.00 0.06 8.50
N LEU A 21 1.04 -0.25 9.37
CA LEU A 21 0.85 0.48 10.63
C LEU A 21 1.78 0.00 11.75
N ASN A 22 2.51 -1.11 11.53
CA ASN A 22 3.47 -1.66 12.50
C ASN A 22 4.90 -1.15 12.22
N CYS A 23 5.47 -1.49 11.06
CA CYS A 23 6.85 -1.13 10.72
C CYS A 23 6.98 0.10 9.81
N LEU A 24 5.87 0.74 9.45
CA LEU A 24 5.83 1.94 8.61
C LEU A 24 6.35 1.78 7.17
N SER A 25 6.74 0.56 6.76
CA SER A 25 7.14 0.24 5.39
C SER A 25 5.96 0.34 4.42
N ARG A 26 6.22 0.82 3.21
CA ARG A 26 5.23 0.86 2.12
C ARG A 26 5.34 -0.40 1.29
N PHE A 27 4.21 -0.96 0.92
CA PHE A 27 4.14 -2.10 0.01
C PHE A 27 2.85 -2.01 -0.81
N LYS A 28 2.85 -2.64 -1.99
CA LYS A 28 1.68 -2.71 -2.86
C LYS A 28 0.98 -4.05 -2.66
N PRO A 29 -0.21 -4.09 -2.02
CA PRO A 29 -0.97 -5.32 -1.92
C PRO A 29 -1.41 -5.77 -3.33
N PRO A 30 -1.60 -7.08 -3.54
CA PRO A 30 -2.12 -7.59 -4.80
C PRO A 30 -3.51 -6.99 -5.07
N HIS A 31 -3.79 -6.62 -6.33
CA HIS A 31 -5.08 -6.02 -6.71
C HIS A 31 -6.25 -6.89 -6.26
N GLY A 32 -7.18 -6.28 -5.51
CA GLY A 32 -8.37 -6.97 -5.01
C GLY A 32 -8.12 -7.96 -3.86
N ALA A 33 -6.88 -8.10 -3.38
CA ALA A 33 -6.60 -8.98 -2.24
C ALA A 33 -7.20 -8.40 -0.96
N GLU A 34 -7.99 -9.20 -0.24
CA GLU A 34 -8.57 -8.81 1.05
C GLU A 34 -7.54 -8.85 2.20
N LYS A 35 -6.39 -9.49 1.95
CA LYS A 35 -5.31 -9.67 2.90
C LYS A 35 -3.99 -9.42 2.22
N ALA A 36 -3.06 -8.79 2.92
CA ALA A 36 -1.72 -8.60 2.41
C ALA A 36 -0.69 -8.68 3.53
N LEU A 37 0.35 -9.46 3.28
CA LEU A 37 1.48 -9.61 4.20
C LEU A 37 2.46 -8.47 3.96
N CYS A 38 2.86 -7.80 5.04
CA CYS A 38 3.89 -6.78 4.98
C CYS A 38 5.26 -7.44 4.79
N PRO A 39 5.99 -7.16 3.70
CA PRO A 39 7.31 -7.76 3.46
C PRO A 39 8.39 -7.28 4.44
N GLY A 40 8.15 -6.18 5.16
CA GLY A 40 9.10 -5.63 6.13
C GLY A 40 9.06 -6.27 7.52
N CYS A 41 7.87 -6.68 7.99
CA CYS A 41 7.71 -7.23 9.35
C CYS A 41 6.96 -8.56 9.42
N GLY A 42 6.45 -9.06 8.28
CA GLY A 42 5.67 -10.30 8.23
C GLY A 42 4.23 -10.18 8.72
N MET A 43 3.77 -9.00 9.15
CA MET A 43 2.41 -8.82 9.67
C MET A 43 1.37 -8.89 8.54
N VAL A 44 0.29 -9.64 8.76
CA VAL A 44 -0.83 -9.74 7.84
C VAL A 44 -1.81 -8.60 8.13
N TRP A 45 -2.10 -7.81 7.10
CA TRP A 45 -3.06 -6.73 7.17
C TRP A 45 -4.30 -7.08 6.38
N ARG A 46 -5.48 -6.78 6.95
CA ARG A 46 -6.73 -6.78 6.20
C ARG A 46 -6.79 -5.53 5.32
N ILE A 47 -6.92 -5.75 4.02
CA ILE A 47 -7.04 -4.71 3.01
C ILE A 47 -8.48 -4.70 2.49
N SER A 48 -9.10 -3.52 2.47
CA SER A 48 -10.35 -3.29 1.74
C SER A 48 -10.09 -2.33 0.59
N TRP A 49 -10.76 -2.58 -0.52
CA TRP A 49 -10.63 -1.78 -1.73
C TRP A 49 -11.90 -0.96 -1.89
N ILE A 50 -11.77 0.38 -1.94
CA ILE A 50 -12.90 1.23 -2.31
C ILE A 50 -13.10 1.18 -3.83
N ASN A 51 -11.99 1.18 -4.55
CA ASN A 51 -11.89 0.97 -5.99
C ASN A 51 -10.71 0.03 -6.24
N GLN A 52 -10.62 -0.59 -7.42
CA GLN A 52 -9.49 -1.47 -7.78
C GLN A 52 -8.11 -0.80 -7.69
N LYS A 53 -8.05 0.53 -7.53
CA LYS A 53 -6.81 1.32 -7.42
C LYS A 53 -6.49 1.80 -5.99
N THR A 54 -7.45 1.77 -5.07
CA THR A 54 -7.31 2.40 -3.75
C THR A 54 -7.49 1.39 -2.61
N PRO A 55 -6.39 0.71 -2.21
CA PRO A 55 -6.39 -0.16 -1.05
C PRO A 55 -6.35 0.64 0.25
N LYS A 56 -7.07 0.17 1.25
CA LYS A 56 -7.06 0.69 2.63
C LYS A 56 -6.85 -0.43 3.62
N ILE A 57 -5.94 -0.22 4.56
CA ILE A 57 -5.79 -1.12 5.71
C ILE A 57 -6.99 -0.93 6.64
N ARG A 58 -7.70 -2.01 6.95
CA ARG A 58 -8.81 -2.02 7.92
C ARG A 58 -8.35 -2.35 9.33
N GLY A 59 -7.30 -3.15 9.46
CA GLY A 59 -6.76 -3.58 10.74
C GLY A 59 -5.77 -4.71 10.56
N PRO A 60 -5.01 -5.04 11.62
CA PRO A 60 -4.18 -6.23 11.62
C PRO A 60 -5.08 -7.45 11.58
N GLU A 61 -4.75 -8.41 10.72
CA GLU A 61 -5.27 -9.75 10.88
C GLU A 61 -4.36 -10.45 11.87
N TYR A 62 -4.88 -10.74 13.07
CA TYR A 62 -4.17 -11.62 13.98
C TYR A 62 -3.97 -12.95 13.24
N PRO A 63 -2.75 -13.51 13.19
CA PRO A 63 -2.64 -14.94 12.96
C PRO A 63 -3.40 -15.59 14.11
N ALA A 64 -4.55 -16.19 13.78
CA ALA A 64 -5.11 -17.18 14.65
C ALA A 64 -4.02 -18.24 14.85
N LYS A 65 -3.70 -18.52 16.11
CA LYS A 65 -2.95 -19.69 16.61
C LYS A 65 -1.44 -19.50 16.83
N ALA A 66 -1.07 -19.40 18.10
CA ALA A 66 -0.22 -20.41 18.71
C ALA A 66 -1.17 -21.45 19.34
#